data_AF-A0A415S134-F1
#
_entry.id   AF-A0A415S134-F1
#
_cell.length_a   1.000
_cell.length_b   1.000
_cell.length_c   1.000
_cell.angle_alpha   90.00
_cell.angle_beta   90.00
_cell.angle_gamma   90.00
#
_symmetry.space_group_name_H-M   'P 1'
#
loop_
_entity.id
_entity.type
_entity.pdbx_description
1 polymer ?
#
loop_
_entity_poly.entity_id
_entity_poly.type
_entity_poly.pdbx_seq_one_letter_code
_entity_poly.pdbx_strand_id
1 'polypeptide(L)'
;MILFSLGTHSQDFSRMAKAADDYAAITDEEVIVQTGYTKYDFKHVKEHFDFCPKDKMEQFMDKANILVLQGGWGGICEAVDKGKRVVVLPRRNGVEHVHDQSQVAKKMDELGCVICCMNENDLPEMIEKARTYKFKPLRRGSAQIVTDTLNKWFHTSNKTQTIMDIKILVATHKKAHMPLDEMYLPIRVGNVLAKDDIGYKGDDTGENISEKNPYFCELTALYWGWKNVKADYIGLAHYRRHFSCRKGKWKYSLILTKEEADNFLAKADVVLPPKRKYFIESLSSHYKHTHDLEHLELTREIMRKQCPEYLPTFDKVMKRTSAHMFNMMIMKYEVLDSYCSWLFRILFALEKEIDVTHMSAFDARLFGRVSELLLDVWLRQNDIKYVETGFVQIGNENWRKKIKDFLSAKFAGRKYDKSK
;
A
#
# COMPACT_ATOMS: atom_id res chain seq x y z
N MET A 1 37.54 -3.58 17.21
CA MET A 1 36.08 -3.83 17.14
C MET A 1 35.56 -3.35 15.80
N ILE A 2 34.84 -4.23 15.10
CA ILE A 2 34.20 -3.97 13.81
C ILE A 2 32.69 -4.10 14.03
N LEU A 3 31.96 -3.07 13.63
CA LEU A 3 30.50 -3.04 13.76
C LEU A 3 29.85 -3.22 12.40
N PHE A 4 29.01 -4.26 12.28
CA PHE A 4 28.14 -4.47 11.14
C PHE A 4 26.75 -3.92 11.45
N SER A 5 26.22 -3.06 10.58
CA SER A 5 24.85 -2.58 10.65
C SER A 5 24.08 -3.01 9.40
N LEU A 6 23.20 -4.00 9.59
CA LEU A 6 22.30 -4.48 8.55
C LEU A 6 21.09 -3.55 8.38
N GLY A 7 20.96 -2.55 9.27
CA GLY A 7 20.01 -1.47 9.20
C GLY A 7 18.63 -1.81 9.73
N THR A 8 17.66 -0.96 9.40
CA THR A 8 16.30 -1.00 9.95
C THR A 8 15.24 -1.41 8.93
N HIS A 9 15.64 -1.75 7.69
CA HIS A 9 14.69 -2.24 6.69
C HIS A 9 14.17 -3.64 7.05
N SER A 10 12.88 -3.85 6.85
CA SER A 10 12.19 -5.11 7.17
C SER A 10 12.53 -6.28 6.25
N GLN A 11 13.21 -6.01 5.14
CA GLN A 11 13.63 -7.04 4.19
C GLN A 11 14.86 -7.78 4.73
N ASP A 12 14.86 -9.10 4.55
CA ASP A 12 15.96 -9.96 4.93
C ASP A 12 17.29 -9.45 4.34
N PHE A 13 18.35 -9.53 5.15
CA PHE A 13 19.71 -9.29 4.68
C PHE A 13 20.67 -10.38 5.15
N SER A 14 20.21 -11.63 5.09
CA SER A 14 20.97 -12.79 5.53
C SER A 14 22.33 -12.91 4.84
N ARG A 15 22.48 -12.34 3.64
CA ARG A 15 23.77 -12.24 2.93
C ARG A 15 24.82 -11.45 3.71
N MET A 16 24.46 -10.27 4.24
CA MET A 16 25.37 -9.47 5.06
C MET A 16 25.57 -10.10 6.44
N ALA A 17 24.53 -10.73 7.01
CA ALA A 17 24.66 -11.46 8.27
C ALA A 17 25.67 -12.62 8.14
N LYS A 18 25.52 -13.43 7.10
CA LYS A 18 26.46 -14.52 6.77
C LYS A 18 27.88 -13.98 6.56
N ALA A 19 28.04 -12.90 5.80
CA ALA A 19 29.35 -12.32 5.54
C ALA A 19 30.03 -11.81 6.83
N ALA A 20 29.25 -11.27 7.78
CA ALA A 20 29.76 -10.90 9.09
C ALA A 20 30.22 -12.13 9.90
N ASP A 21 29.45 -13.22 9.87
CA ASP A 21 29.78 -14.47 10.56
C ASP A 21 30.99 -15.18 9.96
N ASP A 22 31.07 -15.24 8.63
CA ASP A 22 32.22 -15.79 7.90
C ASP A 22 33.49 -14.97 8.21
N TYR A 23 33.39 -13.63 8.28
CA TYR A 23 34.53 -12.78 8.64
C TYR A 23 34.94 -12.95 10.11
N ALA A 24 33.96 -13.07 11.02
CA ALA A 24 34.21 -13.35 12.44
C ALA A 24 34.93 -14.69 12.67
N ALA A 25 34.79 -15.66 11.75
CA ALA A 25 35.48 -16.95 11.83
C ALA A 25 37.00 -16.85 11.56
N ILE A 26 37.46 -15.80 10.88
CA ILE A 26 38.84 -15.68 10.38
C ILE A 26 39.62 -14.50 10.98
N THR A 27 38.99 -13.69 11.83
CA THR A 27 39.60 -12.51 12.45
C THR A 27 39.70 -12.68 13.97
N ASP A 28 40.76 -12.12 14.55
CA ASP A 28 40.92 -12.05 16.01
C ASP A 28 40.23 -10.79 16.60
N GLU A 29 39.68 -9.91 15.76
CA GLU A 29 38.96 -8.73 16.22
C GLU A 29 37.53 -9.04 16.66
N GLU A 30 37.07 -8.29 17.66
CA GLU A 30 35.67 -8.30 18.06
C GLU A 30 34.76 -7.80 16.94
N VAL A 31 33.84 -8.67 16.50
CA VAL A 31 32.78 -8.36 15.51
C VAL A 31 31.45 -8.29 16.24
N ILE A 32 30.76 -7.15 16.10
CA ILE A 32 29.41 -6.92 16.63
C ILE A 32 28.46 -6.69 15.47
N VAL A 33 27.26 -7.29 15.53
CA VAL A 33 26.26 -7.19 14.45
C VAL A 33 24.93 -6.65 14.95
N GLN A 34 24.49 -5.52 14.38
CA GLN A 34 23.12 -5.04 14.48
C GLN A 34 22.30 -5.64 13.33
N THR A 35 21.40 -6.57 13.64
CA THR A 35 20.69 -7.42 12.67
C THR A 35 19.39 -6.80 12.13
N GLY A 36 18.77 -5.89 12.89
CA GLY A 36 17.48 -5.31 12.56
C GLY A 36 16.39 -6.38 12.50
N TYR A 37 15.74 -6.47 11.33
CA TYR A 37 14.73 -7.50 11.06
C TYR A 37 15.32 -8.80 10.50
N THR A 38 16.63 -8.85 10.20
CA THR A 38 17.28 -10.03 9.63
C THR A 38 17.40 -11.12 10.70
N LYS A 39 16.93 -12.33 10.38
CA LYS A 39 17.05 -13.49 11.27
C LYS A 39 18.13 -14.42 10.74
N TYR A 40 19.23 -14.53 11.51
CA TYR A 40 20.40 -15.33 11.18
C TYR A 40 20.94 -15.99 12.44
N ASP A 41 21.38 -17.25 12.32
CA ASP A 41 21.96 -18.03 13.41
C ASP A 41 23.49 -17.95 13.32
N PHE A 42 24.09 -17.10 14.15
CA PHE A 42 25.53 -16.81 14.14
C PHE A 42 26.32 -17.92 14.85
N LYS A 43 27.41 -18.37 14.23
CA LYS A 43 28.31 -19.38 14.81
C LYS A 43 29.59 -18.78 15.39
N HIS A 44 30.04 -17.66 14.83
CA HIS A 44 31.35 -17.07 15.13
C HIS A 44 31.23 -15.66 15.69
N VAL A 45 30.19 -14.90 15.33
CA VAL A 45 29.86 -13.61 15.97
C VAL A 45 29.38 -13.86 17.40
N LYS A 46 30.11 -13.30 18.38
CA LYS A 46 29.82 -13.48 19.81
C LYS A 46 28.78 -12.52 20.35
N GLU A 47 28.63 -11.34 19.76
CA GLU A 47 27.66 -10.33 20.18
C GLU A 47 26.86 -9.80 18.97
N HIS A 48 25.54 -9.96 19.05
CA HIS A 48 24.61 -9.41 18.06
C HIS A 48 23.31 -8.98 18.73
N PHE A 49 22.60 -8.04 18.11
CA PHE A 49 21.31 -7.56 18.59
C PHE A 49 20.42 -7.07 17.44
N ASP A 50 19.10 -7.22 17.59
CA ASP A 50 18.13 -6.78 16.59
C ASP A 50 18.13 -5.25 16.45
N PHE A 51 17.68 -4.58 17.52
CA PHE A 51 17.59 -3.12 17.58
C PHE A 51 18.19 -2.62 18.89
N CYS A 52 18.68 -1.39 18.85
CA CYS A 52 19.06 -0.68 20.06
C CYS A 52 18.63 0.79 19.97
N PRO A 53 18.46 1.46 21.12
CA PRO A 53 18.29 2.90 21.17
C PRO A 53 19.41 3.66 20.44
N LYS A 54 19.10 4.84 19.90
CA LYS A 54 20.00 5.63 19.05
C LYS A 54 21.32 5.98 19.74
N ASP A 55 21.24 6.40 21.00
CA ASP A 55 22.38 6.69 21.87
C ASP A 55 23.29 5.47 22.06
N LYS A 56 22.72 4.28 22.18
CA LYS A 56 23.49 3.03 22.27
C LYS A 56 24.17 2.71 20.93
N MET A 57 23.49 2.91 19.80
CA MET A 57 24.09 2.74 18.47
C MET A 57 25.24 3.72 18.24
N GLU A 58 25.08 4.99 18.64
CA GLU A 58 26.13 6.00 18.56
C GLU A 58 27.36 5.60 19.39
N GLN A 59 27.18 5.05 20.59
CA GLN A 59 28.28 4.51 21.39
C GLN A 59 29.01 3.36 20.70
N PHE A 60 28.28 2.43 20.06
CA PHE A 60 28.91 1.37 19.28
C PHE A 60 29.67 1.92 18.08
N MET A 61 29.10 2.90 17.36
CA MET A 61 29.79 3.55 16.25
C MET A 61 31.07 4.26 16.69
N ASP A 62 31.02 4.94 17.84
CA ASP A 62 32.16 5.66 18.40
C ASP A 62 33.28 4.71 18.86
N LYS A 63 32.94 3.52 19.38
CA LYS A 63 33.93 2.47 19.73
C LYS A 63 34.47 1.71 18.51
N ALA A 64 33.74 1.67 17.41
CA ALA A 64 34.13 0.91 16.23
C ALA A 64 35.35 1.52 15.53
N ASN A 65 36.30 0.66 15.17
CA ASN A 65 37.45 1.00 14.33
C ASN A 65 37.05 1.06 12.85
N ILE A 66 36.19 0.13 12.44
CA ILE A 66 35.64 0.02 11.10
C ILE A 66 34.13 -0.22 11.22
N LEU A 67 33.38 0.47 10.37
CA LEU A 67 31.93 0.32 10.23
C LEU A 67 31.63 -0.38 8.90
N VAL A 68 30.86 -1.46 8.95
CA VAL A 68 30.33 -2.14 7.76
C VAL A 68 28.83 -1.90 7.67
N LEU A 69 28.38 -1.16 6.66
CA LEU A 69 27.02 -0.63 6.59
C LEU A 69 26.25 -1.14 5.36
N GLN A 70 24.94 -1.36 5.50
CA GLN A 70 24.05 -1.79 4.40
C GLN A 70 23.88 -0.78 3.25
N GLY A 71 24.37 0.46 3.38
CA GLY A 71 24.23 1.48 2.34
C GLY A 71 23.13 2.54 2.53
N GLY A 72 22.49 2.61 3.70
CA GLY A 72 21.54 3.68 4.01
C GLY A 72 22.24 5.04 4.17
N TRP A 73 21.72 6.09 3.51
CA TRP A 73 22.31 7.44 3.49
C TRP A 73 22.60 7.99 4.89
N GLY A 74 21.60 7.97 5.79
CA GLY A 74 21.75 8.52 7.14
C GLY A 74 22.91 7.89 7.91
N GLY A 75 23.02 6.56 7.87
CA GLY A 75 24.12 5.85 8.54
C GLY A 75 25.49 6.10 7.91
N ILE A 76 25.56 6.20 6.57
CA ILE A 76 26.81 6.56 5.89
C ILE A 76 27.25 7.97 6.28
N CYS A 77 26.36 8.96 6.21
CA CYS A 77 26.69 10.34 6.53
C CYS A 77 27.16 10.49 7.97
N GLU A 78 26.43 9.92 8.92
CA GLU A 78 26.79 9.98 10.33
C GLU A 78 28.17 9.34 10.59
N ALA A 79 28.45 8.21 9.94
CA ALA A 79 29.76 7.55 10.04
C ALA A 79 30.88 8.40 9.43
N VAL A 80 30.66 8.99 8.25
CA VAL A 80 31.64 9.84 7.56
C VAL A 80 31.88 11.14 8.33
N ASP A 81 30.83 11.76 8.89
CA ASP A 81 30.93 12.98 9.69
C ASP A 81 31.70 12.75 11.00
N LYS A 82 31.55 11.55 11.59
CA LYS A 82 32.37 11.08 12.73
C LYS A 82 33.80 10.69 12.34
N GLY A 83 34.18 10.80 11.06
CA GLY A 83 35.52 10.47 10.57
C GLY A 83 35.84 8.97 10.63
N LYS A 84 34.82 8.11 10.60
CA LYS A 84 34.99 6.66 10.70
C LYS A 84 35.48 6.05 9.39
N ARG A 85 36.12 4.88 9.50
CA ARG A 85 36.47 4.03 8.35
C ARG A 85 35.24 3.22 7.97
N VAL A 86 34.72 3.43 6.77
CA VAL A 86 33.43 2.87 6.36
C VAL A 86 33.59 1.95 5.16
N VAL A 87 33.11 0.72 5.29
CA VAL A 87 32.87 -0.21 4.19
C VAL A 87 31.36 -0.32 3.99
N VAL A 88 30.89 -0.22 2.76
CA VAL A 88 29.47 -0.29 2.43
C VAL A 88 29.19 -1.53 1.60
N LEU A 89 28.31 -2.40 2.08
CA LEU A 89 27.76 -3.52 1.35
C LEU A 89 26.30 -3.22 1.01
N PRO A 90 25.99 -2.63 -0.16
CA PRO A 90 24.63 -2.27 -0.52
C PRO A 90 23.76 -3.52 -0.71
N ARG A 91 22.47 -3.39 -0.40
CA ARG A 91 21.45 -4.40 -0.73
C ARG A 91 21.31 -4.54 -2.25
N ARG A 92 21.06 -5.76 -2.73
CA ARG A 92 20.80 -6.04 -4.16
C ARG A 92 19.37 -5.65 -4.54
N ASN A 93 19.24 -4.88 -5.63
CA ASN A 93 17.93 -4.45 -6.14
C ASN A 93 17.07 -5.63 -6.57
N GLY A 94 15.79 -5.60 -6.21
CA GLY A 94 14.81 -6.61 -6.57
C GLY A 94 14.90 -7.92 -5.80
N VAL A 95 15.90 -8.10 -4.92
CA VAL A 95 16.06 -9.27 -4.05
C VAL A 95 16.06 -8.87 -2.59
N GLU A 96 16.81 -7.82 -2.22
CA GLU A 96 17.03 -7.41 -0.83
C GLU A 96 16.58 -5.96 -0.55
N HIS A 97 16.28 -5.17 -1.59
CA HIS A 97 15.71 -3.82 -1.49
C HIS A 97 14.96 -3.39 -2.77
N VAL A 98 14.01 -2.46 -2.65
CA VAL A 98 13.22 -1.92 -3.78
C VAL A 98 13.94 -0.75 -4.48
N HIS A 99 14.82 -0.05 -3.78
CA HIS A 99 15.58 1.10 -4.30
C HIS A 99 17.09 0.84 -4.41
N ASP A 100 17.73 1.42 -5.44
CA ASP A 100 19.16 1.31 -5.75
C ASP A 100 20.08 2.06 -4.78
N GLN A 101 20.30 1.47 -3.60
CA GLN A 101 21.28 1.96 -2.62
C GLN A 101 22.74 1.83 -3.11
N SER A 102 22.99 1.13 -4.23
CA SER A 102 24.34 0.94 -4.76
C SER A 102 24.95 2.20 -5.36
N GLN A 103 24.13 3.13 -5.86
CA GLN A 103 24.64 4.35 -6.51
C GLN A 103 25.23 5.34 -5.50
N VAL A 104 24.61 5.48 -4.32
CA VAL A 104 25.13 6.32 -3.24
C VAL A 104 26.46 5.76 -2.72
N ALA A 105 26.51 4.45 -2.48
CA ALA A 105 27.72 3.77 -2.05
C ALA A 105 28.87 3.95 -3.08
N LYS A 106 28.59 3.75 -4.37
CA LYS A 106 29.55 3.98 -5.46
C LYS A 106 30.01 5.44 -5.54
N LYS A 107 29.10 6.41 -5.40
CA LYS A 107 29.47 7.83 -5.46
C LYS A 107 30.35 8.25 -4.28
N MET A 108 30.02 7.77 -3.08
CA MET A 108 30.81 8.04 -1.88
C MET A 108 32.20 7.36 -1.97
N ASP A 109 32.28 6.19 -2.62
CA ASP A 109 33.53 5.50 -2.92
C ASP A 109 34.40 6.26 -3.95
N GLU A 110 33.80 6.78 -5.03
CA GLU A 110 34.47 7.66 -5.99
C GLU A 110 35.04 8.93 -5.32
N LEU A 111 34.33 9.48 -4.34
CA LEU A 111 34.80 10.63 -3.55
C LEU A 111 35.89 10.24 -2.53
N GLY A 112 36.11 8.95 -2.31
CA GLY A 112 37.04 8.39 -1.32
C GLY A 112 36.55 8.55 0.12
N CYS A 113 35.25 8.73 0.32
CA CYS A 113 34.63 8.88 1.64
C CYS A 113 34.30 7.53 2.28
N VAL A 114 34.06 6.50 1.47
CA VAL A 114 33.80 5.11 1.92
C VAL A 114 34.52 4.13 0.99
N ILE A 115 34.51 2.83 1.32
CA ILE A 115 34.86 1.74 0.39
C ILE A 115 33.57 1.00 0.02
N CYS A 116 33.22 0.96 -1.26
CA CYS A 116 32.03 0.22 -1.73
C CYS A 116 32.36 -1.23 -2.07
N CYS A 117 31.71 -2.18 -1.42
CA CYS A 117 31.82 -3.62 -1.64
C CYS A 117 30.52 -4.15 -2.25
N MET A 118 30.49 -4.47 -3.54
CA MET A 118 29.24 -4.91 -4.22
C MET A 118 28.93 -6.41 -4.01
N ASN A 119 29.93 -7.18 -3.62
CA ASN A 119 29.87 -8.62 -3.47
C ASN A 119 30.43 -9.02 -2.10
N GLU A 120 29.60 -9.70 -1.32
CA GLU A 120 29.87 -10.16 0.04
C GLU A 120 31.14 -11.01 0.16
N ASN A 121 31.52 -11.73 -0.90
CA ASN A 121 32.72 -12.56 -0.89
C ASN A 121 34.01 -11.72 -0.88
N ASP A 122 33.95 -10.49 -1.35
CA ASP A 122 35.09 -9.56 -1.39
C ASP A 122 35.18 -8.73 -0.08
N LEU A 123 34.21 -8.90 0.82
CA LEU A 123 34.09 -8.10 2.04
C LEU A 123 35.31 -8.23 2.98
N PRO A 124 35.90 -9.43 3.20
CA PRO A 124 37.12 -9.54 3.99
C PRO A 124 38.27 -8.67 3.44
N GLU A 125 38.49 -8.71 2.12
CA GLU A 125 39.52 -7.90 1.47
C GLU A 125 39.23 -6.40 1.61
N MET A 126 37.97 -5.99 1.46
CA MET A 126 37.58 -4.58 1.61
C MET A 126 37.74 -4.07 3.04
N ILE A 127 37.49 -4.91 4.05
CA ILE A 127 37.75 -4.57 5.46
C ILE A 127 39.24 -4.37 5.70
N GLU A 128 40.09 -5.26 5.18
CA GLU A 128 41.55 -5.11 5.30
C GLU A 128 42.06 -3.85 4.56
N LYS A 129 41.54 -3.58 3.36
CA LYS A 129 41.80 -2.34 2.63
C LYS A 129 41.41 -1.10 3.46
N ALA A 130 40.29 -1.14 4.18
CA ALA A 130 39.83 -0.03 5.01
C ALA A 130 40.81 0.34 6.13
N ARG A 131 41.72 -0.56 6.55
CA ARG A 131 42.75 -0.30 7.57
C ARG A 131 43.84 0.64 7.11
N THR A 132 44.14 0.67 5.82
CA THR A 132 45.22 1.49 5.25
C THR A 132 44.70 2.59 4.34
N TYR A 133 43.43 2.52 3.94
CA TYR A 133 42.79 3.51 3.09
C TYR A 133 42.71 4.89 3.76
N LYS A 134 43.10 5.93 3.01
CA LYS A 134 43.02 7.33 3.45
C LYS A 134 41.66 7.92 3.09
N PHE A 135 40.68 7.75 3.97
CA PHE A 135 39.34 8.29 3.80
C PHE A 135 39.35 9.82 3.76
N LYS A 136 38.58 10.40 2.83
CA LYS A 136 38.42 11.85 2.68
C LYS A 136 37.15 12.30 3.39
N PRO A 137 37.17 13.44 4.11
CA PRO A 137 35.96 14.02 4.66
C PRO A 137 35.02 14.48 3.55
N LEU A 138 33.71 14.45 3.81
CA LEU A 138 32.73 14.96 2.87
C LEU A 138 32.76 16.50 2.86
N ARG A 139 33.33 17.11 1.82
CA ARG A 139 33.42 18.58 1.69
C ARG A 139 32.06 19.17 1.31
N ARG A 140 31.74 20.39 1.75
CA ARG A 140 30.45 21.09 1.44
C ARG A 140 30.07 21.07 -0.06
N GLY A 141 31.03 21.25 -0.97
CA GLY A 141 30.78 21.15 -2.42
C GLY A 141 30.55 19.72 -2.92
N SER A 142 31.18 18.72 -2.28
CA SER A 142 30.93 17.30 -2.54
C SER A 142 29.59 16.87 -1.94
N ALA A 143 29.19 17.41 -0.80
CA ALA A 143 27.85 17.28 -0.26
C ALA A 143 26.83 17.83 -1.26
N GLN A 144 27.08 18.98 -1.88
CA GLN A 144 26.23 19.47 -2.97
C GLN A 144 26.18 18.50 -4.15
N ILE A 145 27.31 17.94 -4.63
CA ILE A 145 27.31 16.95 -5.74
C ILE A 145 26.56 15.67 -5.35
N VAL A 146 26.69 15.19 -4.12
CA VAL A 146 26.00 13.99 -3.64
C VAL A 146 24.52 14.30 -3.41
N THR A 147 24.18 15.46 -2.86
CA THR A 147 22.82 16.01 -2.77
C THR A 147 22.23 16.23 -4.17
N ASP A 148 23.01 16.62 -5.16
CA ASP A 148 22.57 16.81 -6.56
C ASP A 148 22.46 15.47 -7.28
N THR A 149 23.24 14.46 -6.89
CA THR A 149 23.12 13.07 -7.36
C THR A 149 21.92 12.40 -6.72
N LEU A 150 21.67 12.64 -5.43
CA LEU A 150 20.46 12.25 -4.71
C LEU A 150 19.26 13.01 -5.25
N ASN A 151 19.37 14.31 -5.53
CA ASN A 151 18.32 15.09 -6.16
C ASN A 151 18.12 14.59 -7.58
N LYS A 152 19.16 14.27 -8.36
CA LYS A 152 18.99 13.54 -9.62
C LYS A 152 18.45 12.15 -9.42
N TRP A 153 18.62 11.46 -8.30
CA TRP A 153 18.02 10.15 -8.07
C TRP A 153 16.54 10.28 -7.68
N PHE A 154 16.24 11.19 -6.75
CA PHE A 154 14.91 11.70 -6.44
C PHE A 154 14.24 12.36 -7.65
N HIS A 155 14.97 12.90 -8.64
CA HIS A 155 14.43 13.65 -9.79
C HIS A 155 14.43 12.89 -11.13
N THR A 156 15.37 11.96 -11.32
CA THR A 156 15.31 10.95 -12.39
C THR A 156 14.26 9.89 -12.05
N SER A 157 13.88 9.78 -10.76
CA SER A 157 12.66 9.11 -10.30
C SER A 157 11.49 10.05 -9.97
N ASN A 158 11.64 11.39 -9.96
CA ASN A 158 10.52 12.34 -9.87
C ASN A 158 10.79 13.64 -10.65
N LYS A 159 10.11 13.81 -11.79
CA LYS A 159 9.64 15.16 -12.15
C LYS A 159 9.03 15.78 -10.90
N THR A 160 9.44 16.99 -10.55
CA THR A 160 8.95 17.82 -9.44
C THR A 160 7.51 17.46 -9.05
N GLN A 161 7.35 16.51 -8.13
CA GLN A 161 6.09 16.20 -7.48
C GLN A 161 6.26 16.72 -6.06
N THR A 162 5.49 17.74 -5.73
CA THR A 162 4.99 17.94 -4.38
C THR A 162 4.72 16.56 -3.77
N ILE A 163 5.28 16.25 -2.59
CA ILE A 163 5.01 14.99 -1.91
C ILE A 163 3.50 14.97 -1.62
N MET A 164 2.75 14.26 -2.46
CA MET A 164 1.29 14.15 -2.33
C MET A 164 0.99 13.14 -1.21
N ASP A 165 0.17 13.55 -0.25
CA ASP A 165 -0.28 12.67 0.84
C ASP A 165 -1.41 11.78 0.34
N ILE A 166 -1.21 10.47 0.44
CA ILE A 166 -2.17 9.45 0.01
C ILE A 166 -2.64 8.71 1.26
N LYS A 167 -3.96 8.62 1.46
CA LYS A 167 -4.58 7.81 2.51
C LYS A 167 -5.60 6.83 1.92
N ILE A 168 -5.25 5.55 1.91
CA ILE A 168 -6.12 4.45 1.51
C ILE A 168 -6.73 3.82 2.75
N LEU A 169 -8.03 3.98 2.92
CA LEU A 169 -8.80 3.40 4.00
C LEU A 169 -9.00 1.92 3.72
N VAL A 170 -8.48 1.06 4.59
CA VAL A 170 -8.66 -0.39 4.49
C VAL A 170 -9.84 -0.79 5.36
N ALA A 171 -11.02 -0.93 4.74
CA ALA A 171 -12.23 -1.32 5.44
C ALA A 171 -12.13 -2.77 5.95
N THR A 172 -12.29 -2.93 7.26
CA THR A 172 -12.21 -4.24 7.95
C THR A 172 -13.26 -4.38 9.05
N HIS A 173 -13.71 -5.60 9.30
CA HIS A 173 -14.61 -5.94 10.42
C HIS A 173 -13.94 -6.88 11.43
N LYS A 174 -12.67 -7.24 11.21
CA LYS A 174 -11.90 -8.17 12.05
C LYS A 174 -10.41 -7.90 11.96
N LYS A 175 -9.64 -8.46 12.91
CA LYS A 175 -8.18 -8.41 12.87
C LYS A 175 -7.67 -9.13 11.62
N ALA A 176 -6.79 -8.47 10.87
CA ALA A 176 -6.20 -9.00 9.64
C ALA A 176 -4.78 -8.49 9.47
N HIS A 177 -3.99 -9.14 8.62
CA HIS A 177 -2.68 -8.60 8.27
C HIS A 177 -2.88 -7.38 7.36
N MET A 178 -2.44 -6.22 7.83
CA MET A 178 -2.57 -4.95 7.13
C MET A 178 -1.32 -4.67 6.30
N PRO A 179 -1.45 -3.91 5.19
CA PRO A 179 -0.28 -3.41 4.47
C PRO A 179 0.65 -2.62 5.39
N LEU A 180 1.96 -2.66 5.10
CA LEU A 180 2.98 -1.99 5.92
C LEU A 180 3.23 -0.54 5.53
N ASP A 181 2.82 -0.13 4.33
CA ASP A 181 3.00 1.23 3.85
C ASP A 181 2.05 2.19 4.60
N GLU A 182 2.58 3.33 5.07
CA GLU A 182 1.87 4.31 5.89
C GLU A 182 0.68 4.97 5.18
N MET A 183 0.61 4.86 3.84
CA MET A 183 -0.57 5.30 3.10
C MET A 183 -1.82 4.48 3.45
N TYR A 184 -1.68 3.26 3.96
CA TYR A 184 -2.81 2.42 4.32
C TYR A 184 -3.25 2.67 5.76
N LEU A 185 -4.50 3.10 5.91
CA LEU A 185 -5.13 3.33 7.20
C LEU A 185 -6.20 2.26 7.46
N PRO A 186 -5.97 1.28 8.35
CA PRO A 186 -7.00 0.32 8.74
C PRO A 186 -8.17 1.01 9.44
N ILE A 187 -9.37 0.87 8.86
CA ILE A 187 -10.61 1.40 9.44
C ILE A 187 -11.54 0.24 9.75
N ARG A 188 -11.90 0.13 11.03
CA ARG A 188 -12.92 -0.80 11.46
C ARG A 188 -14.30 -0.25 11.13
N VAL A 189 -14.99 -0.93 10.21
CA VAL A 189 -16.34 -0.54 9.79
C VAL A 189 -17.40 -1.03 10.75
N GLY A 190 -18.43 -0.22 10.97
CA GLY A 190 -19.50 -0.50 11.93
C GLY A 190 -19.01 -0.64 13.36
N ASN A 191 -17.97 0.12 13.73
CA ASN A 191 -17.38 0.03 15.06
C ASN A 191 -18.39 0.35 16.18
N VAL A 192 -19.34 1.24 15.93
CA VAL A 192 -20.41 1.57 16.90
C VAL A 192 -21.28 0.36 17.27
N LEU A 193 -21.36 -0.66 16.39
CA LEU A 193 -22.13 -1.88 16.60
C LEU A 193 -21.29 -3.02 17.18
N ALA A 194 -19.98 -2.82 17.31
CA ALA A 194 -19.07 -3.84 17.81
C ALA A 194 -19.15 -3.99 19.33
N LYS A 195 -18.85 -5.20 19.82
CA LYS A 195 -18.83 -5.52 21.25
C LYS A 195 -17.43 -5.78 21.80
N ASP A 196 -16.45 -5.89 20.90
CA ASP A 196 -15.04 -6.16 21.15
C ASP A 196 -14.19 -5.01 20.61
N ASP A 197 -12.94 -4.90 21.07
CA ASP A 197 -11.93 -4.00 20.50
C ASP A 197 -10.84 -4.84 19.81
N ILE A 198 -10.56 -4.53 18.54
CA ILE A 198 -9.53 -5.20 17.73
C ILE A 198 -8.28 -4.33 17.50
N GLY A 199 -8.22 -3.14 18.11
CA GLY A 199 -7.07 -2.24 18.08
C GLY A 199 -6.92 -1.42 16.79
N TYR A 200 -7.99 -1.31 15.99
CA TYR A 200 -8.02 -0.45 14.80
C TYR A 200 -8.90 0.76 15.04
N LYS A 201 -8.61 1.86 14.34
CA LYS A 201 -9.45 3.06 14.37
C LYS A 201 -10.84 2.72 13.84
N GLY A 202 -11.87 3.09 14.59
CA GLY A 202 -13.27 2.94 14.17
C GLY A 202 -13.71 4.03 13.20
N ASP A 203 -14.71 3.70 12.40
CA ASP A 203 -15.45 4.63 11.54
C ASP A 203 -16.54 5.41 12.29
N ASP A 204 -16.55 5.37 13.61
CA ASP A 204 -17.59 5.91 14.52
C ASP A 204 -17.17 7.20 15.23
N THR A 205 -16.18 7.91 14.68
CA THR A 205 -15.65 9.17 15.24
C THR A 205 -15.90 10.34 14.29
N GLY A 206 -16.09 11.55 14.82
CA GLY A 206 -16.39 12.74 13.99
C GLY A 206 -17.71 12.58 13.22
N GLU A 207 -17.80 13.17 12.03
CA GLU A 207 -18.99 12.99 11.16
C GLU A 207 -18.95 11.60 10.52
N ASN A 208 -19.97 10.78 10.76
CA ASN A 208 -19.95 9.37 10.38
C ASN A 208 -21.35 8.78 10.15
N ILE A 209 -21.35 7.54 9.63
CA ILE A 209 -22.54 6.70 9.43
C ILE A 209 -22.25 5.24 9.85
N SER A 210 -21.44 5.06 10.91
CA SER A 210 -20.97 3.73 11.34
C SER A 210 -22.14 2.78 11.62
N GLU A 211 -23.24 3.28 12.18
CA GLU A 211 -24.44 2.48 12.48
C GLU A 211 -25.10 1.89 11.23
N LYS A 212 -24.81 2.46 10.05
CA LYS A 212 -25.35 2.02 8.76
C LYS A 212 -24.51 0.93 8.10
N ASN A 213 -23.39 0.49 8.70
CA ASN A 213 -22.51 -0.54 8.13
C ASN A 213 -23.22 -1.85 7.71
N PRO A 214 -24.24 -2.37 8.42
CA PRO A 214 -24.99 -3.55 7.97
C PRO A 214 -25.61 -3.40 6.57
N TYR A 215 -25.80 -2.15 6.09
CA TYR A 215 -26.46 -1.84 4.83
C TYR A 215 -25.53 -1.15 3.82
N PHE A 216 -24.69 -0.23 4.30
CA PHE A 216 -23.74 0.55 3.50
C PHE A 216 -22.37 -0.13 3.35
N CYS A 217 -22.08 -1.15 4.17
CA CYS A 217 -20.84 -1.92 4.11
C CYS A 217 -19.60 -1.01 4.15
N GLU A 218 -18.61 -1.26 3.27
CA GLU A 218 -17.35 -0.52 3.19
C GLU A 218 -17.52 0.97 2.87
N LEU A 219 -18.71 1.42 2.41
CA LEU A 219 -19.00 2.85 2.22
C LEU A 219 -18.99 3.64 3.52
N THR A 220 -19.18 3.00 4.67
CA THR A 220 -19.06 3.66 5.98
C THR A 220 -17.64 4.17 6.23
N ALA A 221 -16.63 3.37 5.88
CA ALA A 221 -15.24 3.81 5.88
C ALA A 221 -15.00 4.94 4.86
N LEU A 222 -15.55 4.84 3.64
CA LEU A 222 -15.42 5.89 2.62
C LEU A 222 -16.02 7.23 3.11
N TYR A 223 -17.23 7.19 3.68
CA TYR A 223 -17.90 8.38 4.23
C TYR A 223 -17.09 8.97 5.37
N TRP A 224 -16.65 8.15 6.31
CA TRP A 224 -15.83 8.59 7.43
C TRP A 224 -14.52 9.22 6.94
N GLY A 225 -13.84 8.62 5.96
CA GLY A 225 -12.63 9.19 5.39
C GLY A 225 -12.85 10.52 4.70
N TRP A 226 -13.90 10.60 3.87
CA TRP A 226 -14.29 11.84 3.19
C TRP A 226 -14.49 13.00 4.17
N LYS A 227 -15.10 12.74 5.33
CA LYS A 227 -15.41 13.78 6.32
C LYS A 227 -14.29 14.10 7.29
N ASN A 228 -13.40 13.14 7.58
CA ASN A 228 -12.50 13.24 8.73
C ASN A 228 -11.00 13.15 8.36
N VAL A 229 -10.64 12.73 7.14
CA VAL A 229 -9.25 12.58 6.72
C VAL A 229 -8.83 13.75 5.85
N LYS A 230 -7.69 14.37 6.20
CA LYS A 230 -7.03 15.40 5.40
C LYS A 230 -5.87 14.74 4.64
N ALA A 231 -5.98 14.65 3.33
CA ALA A 231 -4.97 14.11 2.42
C ALA A 231 -5.23 14.63 1.00
N ASP A 232 -4.21 14.67 0.15
CA ASP A 232 -4.36 15.05 -1.26
C ASP A 232 -5.14 13.99 -2.05
N TYR A 233 -4.98 12.72 -1.67
CA TYR A 233 -5.70 11.59 -2.23
C TYR A 233 -6.28 10.71 -1.14
N ILE A 234 -7.54 10.33 -1.31
CA ILE A 234 -8.23 9.38 -0.44
C ILE A 234 -8.63 8.17 -1.27
N GLY A 235 -8.41 6.98 -0.71
CA GLY A 235 -8.80 5.72 -1.33
C GLY A 235 -9.61 4.84 -0.40
N LEU A 236 -10.30 3.88 -1.00
CA LEU A 236 -10.98 2.78 -0.32
C LEU A 236 -10.43 1.46 -0.85
N ALA A 237 -10.02 0.59 0.06
CA ALA A 237 -9.63 -0.78 -0.19
C ALA A 237 -10.31 -1.70 0.84
N HIS A 238 -10.28 -3.00 0.59
CA HIS A 238 -10.85 -3.98 1.51
C HIS A 238 -9.73 -4.69 2.26
N TYR A 239 -9.99 -5.16 3.48
CA TYR A 239 -9.01 -5.93 4.25
C TYR A 239 -8.44 -7.16 3.49
N ARG A 240 -9.21 -7.72 2.55
CA ARG A 240 -8.82 -8.87 1.72
C ARG A 240 -8.58 -8.56 0.24
N ARG A 241 -8.77 -7.32 -0.23
CA ARG A 241 -8.54 -6.92 -1.63
C ARG A 241 -7.82 -5.59 -1.64
N HIS A 242 -6.60 -5.60 -2.16
CA HIS A 242 -5.71 -4.45 -2.23
C HIS A 242 -5.29 -4.21 -3.66
N PHE A 243 -5.00 -2.96 -4.01
CA PHE A 243 -4.41 -2.64 -5.32
C PHE A 243 -3.05 -3.32 -5.50
N SER A 244 -2.69 -3.62 -6.76
CA SER A 244 -1.46 -4.32 -7.10
C SER A 244 -1.09 -4.13 -8.57
N CYS A 245 0.16 -3.79 -8.85
CA CYS A 245 0.72 -3.80 -10.21
C CYS A 245 1.79 -4.89 -10.43
N ARG A 246 2.05 -5.72 -9.42
CA ARG A 246 3.07 -6.78 -9.43
C ARG A 246 2.44 -8.17 -9.50
N LYS A 247 3.20 -9.15 -9.97
CA LYS A 247 2.80 -10.57 -10.00
C LYS A 247 3.75 -11.39 -9.12
N GLY A 248 3.22 -12.38 -8.40
CA GLY A 248 4.04 -13.26 -7.56
C GLY A 248 3.21 -14.23 -6.72
N LYS A 249 3.89 -15.11 -5.97
CA LYS A 249 3.26 -16.11 -5.10
C LYS A 249 2.91 -15.55 -3.72
N TRP A 250 3.79 -14.74 -3.13
CA TRP A 250 3.54 -14.13 -1.82
C TRP A 250 2.64 -12.91 -1.98
N LYS A 251 1.34 -13.09 -1.71
CA LYS A 251 0.32 -12.09 -2.05
C LYS A 251 0.50 -10.73 -1.37
N TYR A 252 1.06 -10.70 -0.16
CA TYR A 252 1.24 -9.45 0.59
C TYR A 252 2.36 -8.55 0.01
N SER A 253 3.38 -9.08 -0.67
CA SER A 253 4.37 -8.20 -1.35
C SER A 253 3.78 -7.52 -2.55
N LEU A 254 2.69 -8.05 -3.10
CA LEU A 254 2.09 -7.53 -4.31
C LEU A 254 1.24 -6.30 -4.03
N ILE A 255 0.94 -6.01 -2.77
CA ILE A 255 0.16 -4.83 -2.38
C ILE A 255 0.90 -3.58 -2.82
N LEU A 256 0.18 -2.70 -3.52
CA LEU A 256 0.68 -1.45 -4.10
C LEU A 256 1.46 -0.64 -3.05
N THR A 257 2.65 -0.17 -3.38
CA THR A 257 3.37 0.79 -2.51
C THR A 257 2.96 2.22 -2.84
N LYS A 258 3.31 3.17 -1.95
CA LYS A 258 3.10 4.60 -2.19
C LYS A 258 3.74 5.06 -3.50
N GLU A 259 4.99 4.67 -3.75
CA GLU A 259 5.70 5.00 -5.00
C GLU A 259 4.95 4.47 -6.24
N GLU A 260 4.41 3.26 -6.19
CA GLU A 260 3.61 2.72 -7.28
C GLU A 260 2.29 3.48 -7.45
N ALA A 261 1.63 3.85 -6.35
CA ALA A 261 0.41 4.66 -6.36
C ALA A 261 0.66 6.06 -6.96
N ASP A 262 1.73 6.74 -6.55
CA ASP A 262 2.17 8.04 -7.09
C ASP A 262 2.35 7.96 -8.62
N ASN A 263 2.94 6.87 -9.13
CA ASN A 263 3.12 6.64 -10.56
C ASN A 263 1.80 6.48 -11.34
N PHE A 264 0.75 5.96 -10.71
CA PHE A 264 -0.59 5.91 -11.31
C PHE A 264 -1.29 7.27 -11.22
N LEU A 265 -1.21 7.93 -10.07
CA LEU A 265 -1.84 9.23 -9.83
C LEU A 265 -1.19 10.37 -10.62
N ALA A 266 0.07 10.22 -11.03
CA ALA A 266 0.72 11.11 -11.99
C ALA A 266 0.05 11.09 -13.38
N LYS A 267 -0.72 10.04 -13.71
CA LYS A 267 -1.34 9.85 -15.03
C LYS A 267 -2.82 10.26 -15.05
N ALA A 268 -3.50 10.20 -13.90
CA ALA A 268 -4.92 10.48 -13.78
C ALA A 268 -5.29 10.78 -12.32
N ASP A 269 -6.37 11.54 -12.12
CA ASP A 269 -6.87 11.89 -10.78
C ASP A 269 -7.53 10.71 -10.04
N VAL A 270 -7.76 9.58 -10.72
CA VAL A 270 -8.45 8.40 -10.20
C VAL A 270 -7.72 7.12 -10.58
N VAL A 271 -7.53 6.22 -9.61
CA VAL A 271 -7.04 4.85 -9.81
C VAL A 271 -8.13 3.85 -9.43
N LEU A 272 -8.40 2.90 -10.31
CA LEU A 272 -9.44 1.87 -10.14
C LEU A 272 -8.89 0.45 -10.38
N PRO A 273 -9.52 -0.59 -9.81
CA PRO A 273 -9.29 -1.95 -10.26
C PRO A 273 -9.77 -2.11 -11.72
N PRO A 274 -9.41 -3.19 -12.43
CA PRO A 274 -9.91 -3.39 -13.79
C PRO A 274 -11.41 -3.71 -13.77
N LYS A 275 -12.13 -3.33 -14.83
CA LYS A 275 -13.56 -3.65 -14.96
C LYS A 275 -13.81 -5.16 -14.92
N ARG A 276 -14.82 -5.56 -14.17
CA ARG A 276 -15.35 -6.92 -14.25
C ARG A 276 -16.18 -7.07 -15.52
N LYS A 277 -15.93 -8.14 -16.29
CA LYS A 277 -16.65 -8.45 -17.53
C LYS A 277 -17.72 -9.53 -17.29
N TYR A 278 -18.93 -9.25 -17.72
CA TYR A 278 -20.10 -10.14 -17.72
C TYR A 278 -20.40 -10.54 -19.17
N PHE A 279 -19.86 -11.67 -19.62
CA PHE A 279 -19.87 -12.02 -21.05
C PHE A 279 -21.25 -12.29 -21.65
N ILE A 280 -22.25 -12.59 -20.81
CA ILE A 280 -23.55 -13.06 -21.27
C ILE A 280 -24.73 -12.26 -20.69
N GLU A 281 -24.47 -11.17 -19.96
CA GLU A 281 -25.52 -10.36 -19.30
C GLU A 281 -25.11 -8.88 -19.22
N SER A 282 -26.11 -7.99 -19.32
CA SER A 282 -25.93 -6.60 -18.94
C SER A 282 -25.83 -6.45 -17.42
N LEU A 283 -25.33 -5.31 -16.94
CA LEU A 283 -25.25 -5.02 -15.51
C LEU A 283 -26.63 -5.09 -14.84
N SER A 284 -27.66 -4.51 -15.46
CA SER A 284 -29.04 -4.58 -14.95
C SER A 284 -29.59 -6.01 -14.96
N SER A 285 -29.35 -6.78 -16.03
CA SER A 285 -29.75 -8.19 -16.09
C SER A 285 -29.07 -9.02 -15.01
N HIS A 286 -27.77 -8.81 -14.81
CA HIS A 286 -27.01 -9.50 -13.77
C HIS A 286 -27.50 -9.13 -12.36
N TYR A 287 -27.80 -7.84 -12.13
CA TYR A 287 -28.35 -7.36 -10.87
C TYR A 287 -29.71 -8.00 -10.59
N LYS A 288 -30.63 -8.02 -11.55
CA LYS A 288 -31.95 -8.67 -11.44
C LYS A 288 -31.86 -10.15 -11.04
N HIS A 289 -30.89 -10.88 -11.58
CA HIS A 289 -30.71 -12.30 -11.25
C HIS A 289 -30.05 -12.54 -9.89
N THR A 290 -29.40 -11.52 -9.34
CA THR A 290 -28.64 -11.64 -8.09
C THR A 290 -29.34 -10.99 -6.91
N HIS A 291 -30.12 -9.93 -7.16
CA HIS A 291 -30.73 -9.01 -6.19
C HIS A 291 -32.14 -8.61 -6.63
N ASP A 292 -32.80 -7.72 -5.88
CA ASP A 292 -34.05 -7.13 -6.33
C ASP A 292 -33.81 -6.00 -7.34
N LEU A 293 -34.49 -6.03 -8.48
CA LEU A 293 -34.33 -4.99 -9.49
C LEU A 293 -34.93 -3.65 -9.03
N GLU A 294 -35.91 -3.69 -8.12
CA GLU A 294 -36.57 -2.51 -7.56
C GLU A 294 -35.54 -1.50 -7.00
N HIS A 295 -34.41 -1.99 -6.46
CA HIS A 295 -33.33 -1.13 -5.97
C HIS A 295 -32.82 -0.17 -7.07
N LEU A 296 -32.63 -0.68 -8.30
CA LEU A 296 -32.14 0.12 -9.42
C LEU A 296 -33.24 1.01 -10.02
N GLU A 297 -34.49 0.56 -9.99
CA GLU A 297 -35.65 1.33 -10.47
C GLU A 297 -35.89 2.55 -9.56
N LEU A 298 -35.89 2.36 -8.24
CA LEU A 298 -35.97 3.44 -7.26
C LEU A 298 -34.76 4.38 -7.34
N THR A 299 -33.55 3.84 -7.50
CA THR A 299 -32.34 4.66 -7.72
C THR A 299 -32.50 5.56 -8.94
N ARG A 300 -32.99 5.00 -10.06
CA ARG A 300 -33.24 5.77 -11.29
C ARG A 300 -34.29 6.86 -11.08
N GLU A 301 -35.36 6.57 -10.34
CA GLU A 301 -36.40 7.55 -10.03
C GLU A 301 -35.90 8.68 -9.11
N ILE A 302 -35.06 8.36 -8.13
CA ILE A 302 -34.38 9.36 -7.30
C ILE A 302 -33.49 10.26 -8.16
N MET A 303 -32.70 9.67 -9.05
CA MET A 303 -31.85 10.42 -9.98
C MET A 303 -32.67 11.31 -10.92
N ARG A 304 -33.84 10.85 -11.38
CA ARG A 304 -34.77 11.68 -12.18
C ARG A 304 -35.18 12.96 -11.45
N LYS A 305 -35.38 12.88 -10.13
CA LYS A 305 -35.77 14.03 -9.30
C LYS A 305 -34.58 14.92 -8.92
N GLN A 306 -33.41 14.35 -8.63
CA GLN A 306 -32.28 15.06 -8.02
C GLN A 306 -31.17 15.50 -9.00
N CYS A 307 -31.05 14.82 -10.14
CA CYS A 307 -30.01 15.02 -11.16
C CYS A 307 -30.45 14.38 -12.51
N PRO A 308 -31.57 14.83 -13.11
CA PRO A 308 -32.13 14.23 -14.32
C PRO A 308 -31.15 14.15 -15.50
N GLU A 309 -30.16 15.03 -15.55
CA GLU A 309 -29.09 15.06 -16.54
C GLU A 309 -28.21 13.79 -16.54
N TYR A 310 -28.20 13.02 -15.44
CA TYR A 310 -27.48 11.74 -15.35
C TYR A 310 -28.25 10.55 -15.94
N LEU A 311 -29.57 10.66 -16.15
CA LEU A 311 -30.40 9.53 -16.57
C LEU A 311 -29.95 8.87 -17.89
N PRO A 312 -29.59 9.61 -18.96
CA PRO A 312 -29.10 8.99 -20.18
C PRO A 312 -27.83 8.17 -19.95
N THR A 313 -26.94 8.64 -19.06
CA THR A 313 -25.69 7.94 -18.72
C THR A 313 -25.96 6.72 -17.85
N PHE A 314 -26.86 6.84 -16.87
CA PHE A 314 -27.33 5.72 -16.05
C PHE A 314 -27.88 4.58 -16.94
N ASP A 315 -28.84 4.90 -17.82
CA ASP A 315 -29.47 3.91 -18.70
C ASP A 315 -28.47 3.23 -19.64
N LYS A 316 -27.48 3.99 -20.13
CA LYS A 316 -26.38 3.45 -20.94
C LYS A 316 -25.51 2.50 -20.12
N VAL A 317 -25.11 2.88 -18.90
CA VAL A 317 -24.28 2.03 -18.02
C VAL A 317 -25.00 0.73 -17.67
N MET A 318 -26.28 0.78 -17.30
CA MET A 318 -27.06 -0.40 -16.95
C MET A 318 -27.13 -1.45 -18.07
N LYS A 319 -27.03 -1.02 -19.33
CA LYS A 319 -27.01 -1.90 -20.52
C LYS A 319 -25.63 -2.47 -20.85
N ARG A 320 -24.54 -1.98 -20.23
CA ARG A 320 -23.18 -2.48 -20.49
C ARG A 320 -22.99 -3.86 -19.88
N THR A 321 -21.95 -4.54 -20.33
CA THR A 321 -21.53 -5.87 -19.86
C THR A 321 -20.27 -5.80 -18.99
N SER A 322 -19.88 -4.60 -18.53
CA SER A 322 -18.71 -4.43 -17.65
C SER A 322 -18.77 -3.13 -16.85
N ALA A 323 -18.26 -3.16 -15.63
CA ALA A 323 -18.12 -2.01 -14.73
C ALA A 323 -17.00 -2.23 -13.70
N HIS A 324 -16.54 -1.14 -13.07
CA HIS A 324 -15.66 -1.23 -11.91
C HIS A 324 -16.47 -1.69 -10.70
N MET A 325 -16.21 -2.91 -10.26
CA MET A 325 -16.88 -3.48 -9.08
C MET A 325 -16.00 -3.29 -7.85
N PHE A 326 -16.56 -3.58 -6.68
CA PHE A 326 -15.92 -3.61 -5.36
C PHE A 326 -15.84 -2.29 -4.60
N ASN A 327 -16.31 -1.15 -5.11
CA ASN A 327 -16.13 0.13 -4.41
C ASN A 327 -14.65 0.41 -4.02
N MET A 328 -13.69 -0.13 -4.76
CA MET A 328 -12.27 0.16 -4.54
C MET A 328 -11.84 1.28 -5.46
N MET A 329 -11.24 2.33 -4.88
CA MET A 329 -10.76 3.48 -5.63
C MET A 329 -9.63 4.20 -4.89
N ILE A 330 -8.83 4.99 -5.61
CA ILE A 330 -7.97 6.05 -5.06
C ILE A 330 -8.29 7.30 -5.86
N MET A 331 -8.71 8.38 -5.23
CA MET A 331 -9.14 9.60 -5.90
C MET A 331 -8.45 10.82 -5.31
N LYS A 332 -8.12 11.78 -6.16
CA LYS A 332 -7.76 13.14 -5.72
C LYS A 332 -8.90 13.72 -4.89
N TYR A 333 -8.58 14.45 -3.82
CA TYR A 333 -9.57 14.88 -2.83
C TYR A 333 -10.74 15.65 -3.46
N GLU A 334 -10.51 16.58 -4.38
CA GLU A 334 -11.60 17.37 -4.98
C GLU A 334 -12.52 16.51 -5.85
N VAL A 335 -11.97 15.47 -6.49
CA VAL A 335 -12.73 14.48 -7.27
C VAL A 335 -13.55 13.59 -6.33
N LEU A 336 -12.93 13.14 -5.23
CA LEU A 336 -13.60 12.35 -4.20
C LEU A 336 -14.75 13.13 -3.54
N ASP A 337 -14.55 14.40 -3.21
CA ASP A 337 -15.55 15.25 -2.57
C ASP A 337 -16.78 15.44 -3.46
N SER A 338 -16.56 15.72 -4.74
CA SER A 338 -17.62 15.81 -5.74
C SER A 338 -18.37 14.49 -5.93
N TYR A 339 -17.64 13.36 -6.00
CA TYR A 339 -18.22 12.03 -6.11
C TYR A 339 -19.06 11.66 -4.87
N CYS A 340 -18.50 11.82 -3.67
CA CYS A 340 -19.17 11.46 -2.43
C CYS A 340 -20.38 12.34 -2.16
N SER A 341 -20.29 13.65 -2.43
CA SER A 341 -21.42 14.57 -2.36
C SER A 341 -22.59 14.12 -3.24
N TRP A 342 -22.29 13.70 -4.47
CA TRP A 342 -23.30 13.18 -5.40
C TRP A 342 -23.84 11.80 -4.95
N LEU A 343 -22.95 10.87 -4.60
CA LEU A 343 -23.29 9.48 -4.27
C LEU A 343 -24.14 9.40 -3.00
N PHE A 344 -23.67 9.96 -1.89
CA PHE A 344 -24.34 9.80 -0.60
C PHE A 344 -25.69 10.51 -0.57
N ARG A 345 -25.86 11.62 -1.30
CA ARG A 345 -27.17 12.28 -1.48
C ARG A 345 -28.20 11.32 -2.10
N ILE A 346 -27.80 10.54 -3.12
CA ILE A 346 -28.67 9.56 -3.77
C ILE A 346 -28.91 8.36 -2.84
N LEU A 347 -27.86 7.82 -2.20
CA LEU A 347 -27.99 6.65 -1.33
C LEU A 347 -28.83 6.92 -0.08
N PHE A 348 -28.71 8.11 0.53
CA PHE A 348 -29.56 8.49 1.66
C PHE A 348 -31.01 8.76 1.26
N ALA A 349 -31.28 9.13 0.01
CA ALA A 349 -32.64 9.17 -0.49
C ALA A 349 -33.16 7.74 -0.71
N LEU A 350 -32.36 6.85 -1.27
CA LEU A 350 -32.75 5.44 -1.48
C LEU A 350 -33.02 4.72 -0.16
N GLU A 351 -32.24 5.02 0.88
CA GLU A 351 -32.44 4.49 2.22
C GLU A 351 -33.83 4.81 2.79
N LYS A 352 -34.42 5.94 2.43
CA LYS A 352 -35.75 6.34 2.91
C LYS A 352 -36.89 5.66 2.16
N GLU A 353 -36.62 5.13 0.97
CA GLU A 353 -37.63 4.52 0.09
C GLU A 353 -37.72 3.00 0.27
N ILE A 354 -36.75 2.36 0.95
CA ILE A 354 -36.67 0.91 1.09
C ILE A 354 -36.66 0.52 2.56
N ASP A 355 -37.66 -0.26 2.97
CA ASP A 355 -37.67 -0.91 4.28
C ASP A 355 -36.79 -2.17 4.27
N VAL A 356 -35.69 -2.11 5.03
CA VAL A 356 -34.71 -3.20 5.14
C VAL A 356 -34.97 -4.15 6.32
N THR A 357 -35.99 -3.90 7.16
CA THR A 357 -36.22 -4.64 8.41
C THR A 357 -36.54 -6.12 8.19
N HIS A 358 -37.19 -6.45 7.07
CA HIS A 358 -37.58 -7.81 6.70
C HIS A 358 -36.59 -8.48 5.73
N MET A 359 -35.49 -7.80 5.38
CA MET A 359 -34.49 -8.35 4.47
C MET A 359 -33.50 -9.27 5.18
N SER A 360 -32.99 -10.27 4.45
CA SER A 360 -31.84 -11.02 4.92
C SER A 360 -30.63 -10.10 5.10
N ALA A 361 -29.71 -10.41 6.02
CA ALA A 361 -28.46 -9.66 6.18
C ALA A 361 -27.63 -9.60 4.88
N PHE A 362 -27.81 -10.57 3.98
CA PHE A 362 -27.23 -10.51 2.66
C PHE A 362 -27.90 -9.42 1.82
N ASP A 363 -29.23 -9.43 1.68
CA ASP A 363 -29.97 -8.52 0.80
C ASP A 363 -29.93 -7.07 1.28
N ALA A 364 -29.96 -6.85 2.60
CA ALA A 364 -29.94 -5.53 3.23
C ALA A 364 -28.70 -4.68 2.87
N ARG A 365 -27.64 -5.29 2.34
CA ARG A 365 -26.42 -4.61 1.85
C ARG A 365 -26.58 -3.93 0.49
N LEU A 366 -27.80 -3.56 0.13
CA LEU A 366 -28.15 -3.09 -1.21
C LEU A 366 -27.45 -1.77 -1.56
N PHE A 367 -27.29 -0.84 -0.61
CA PHE A 367 -26.69 0.47 -0.87
C PHE A 367 -25.25 0.34 -1.33
N GLY A 368 -24.48 -0.53 -0.67
CA GLY A 368 -23.11 -0.86 -1.09
C GLY A 368 -23.03 -1.51 -2.49
N ARG A 369 -24.09 -2.20 -2.94
CA ARG A 369 -24.13 -2.81 -4.29
C ARG A 369 -24.57 -1.83 -5.36
N VAL A 370 -25.53 -0.96 -5.03
CA VAL A 370 -25.98 0.10 -5.92
C VAL A 370 -24.81 1.07 -6.18
N SER A 371 -24.02 1.40 -5.16
CA SER A 371 -22.86 2.30 -5.32
C SER A 371 -21.82 1.78 -6.30
N GLU A 372 -21.58 0.46 -6.36
CA GLU A 372 -20.63 -0.14 -7.31
C GLU A 372 -20.99 0.22 -8.76
N LEU A 373 -22.29 0.22 -9.08
CA LEU A 373 -22.76 0.59 -10.41
C LEU A 373 -22.75 2.10 -10.64
N LEU A 374 -23.09 2.88 -9.61
CA LEU A 374 -23.15 4.34 -9.69
C LEU A 374 -21.79 5.00 -9.90
N LEU A 375 -20.69 4.35 -9.51
CA LEU A 375 -19.33 4.84 -9.80
C LEU A 375 -19.11 5.03 -11.31
N ASP A 376 -19.42 4.01 -12.14
CA ASP A 376 -19.26 4.10 -13.60
C ASP A 376 -20.21 5.13 -14.22
N VAL A 377 -21.37 5.39 -13.60
CA VAL A 377 -22.31 6.43 -14.04
C VAL A 377 -21.70 7.81 -13.81
N TRP A 378 -21.17 8.05 -12.61
CA TRP A 378 -20.58 9.33 -12.24
C TRP A 378 -19.31 9.64 -13.03
N LEU A 379 -18.39 8.69 -13.15
CA LEU A 379 -17.15 8.87 -13.90
C LEU A 379 -17.42 9.26 -15.37
N ARG A 380 -18.41 8.61 -16.00
CA ARG A 380 -18.74 8.87 -17.40
C ARG A 380 -19.48 10.18 -17.62
N GLN A 381 -20.39 10.54 -16.71
CA GLN A 381 -21.14 11.78 -16.84
C GLN A 381 -20.22 13.00 -16.72
N ASN A 382 -19.23 12.92 -15.83
CA ASN A 382 -18.32 14.03 -15.52
C ASN A 382 -16.99 13.97 -16.29
N ASP A 383 -16.87 13.06 -17.27
CA ASP A 383 -15.66 12.85 -18.08
C ASP A 383 -14.36 12.71 -17.25
N ILE A 384 -14.46 12.00 -16.13
CA ILE A 384 -13.34 11.85 -15.19
C ILE A 384 -12.33 10.87 -15.76
N LYS A 385 -11.10 11.35 -15.93
CA LYS A 385 -9.97 10.53 -16.35
C LYS A 385 -9.53 9.64 -15.20
N TYR A 386 -9.37 8.35 -15.50
CA TYR A 386 -8.91 7.37 -14.54
C TYR A 386 -7.89 6.43 -15.19
N VAL A 387 -7.06 5.79 -14.35
CA VAL A 387 -6.16 4.71 -14.75
C VAL A 387 -6.53 3.43 -14.01
N GLU A 388 -6.43 2.29 -14.69
CA GLU A 388 -6.66 0.98 -14.06
C GLU A 388 -5.33 0.37 -13.58
N THR A 389 -5.34 -0.19 -12.38
CA THR A 389 -4.27 -1.06 -11.87
C THR A 389 -4.87 -2.37 -11.39
N GLY A 390 -4.07 -3.43 -11.31
CA GLY A 390 -4.55 -4.72 -10.83
C GLY A 390 -4.93 -4.68 -9.35
N PHE A 391 -5.41 -5.81 -8.84
CA PHE A 391 -5.62 -6.02 -7.41
C PHE A 391 -5.19 -7.42 -7.00
N VAL A 392 -4.79 -7.57 -5.74
CA VAL A 392 -4.48 -8.84 -5.11
C VAL A 392 -5.56 -9.20 -4.09
N GLN A 393 -6.08 -10.42 -4.20
CA GLN A 393 -7.04 -10.99 -3.26
C GLN A 393 -6.31 -11.85 -2.22
N ILE A 394 -6.27 -11.39 -0.97
CA ILE A 394 -5.72 -12.11 0.17
C ILE A 394 -6.71 -13.21 0.60
N GLY A 395 -6.19 -14.40 0.93
CA GLY A 395 -6.98 -15.60 1.21
C GLY A 395 -7.32 -16.43 -0.04
N ASN A 396 -8.07 -17.51 0.18
CA ASN A 396 -8.43 -18.47 -0.88
C ASN A 396 -9.74 -18.05 -1.56
N GLU A 397 -9.75 -18.07 -2.90
CA GLU A 397 -10.98 -17.92 -3.70
C GLU A 397 -11.38 -19.24 -4.33
N ASN A 398 -12.62 -19.67 -4.09
CA ASN A 398 -13.18 -20.84 -4.76
C ASN A 398 -13.86 -20.45 -6.07
N TRP A 399 -13.07 -20.33 -7.14
CA TRP A 399 -13.54 -19.96 -8.47
C TRP A 399 -14.57 -20.93 -9.06
N ARG A 400 -14.41 -22.24 -8.82
CA ARG A 400 -15.38 -23.26 -9.28
C ARG A 400 -16.77 -23.02 -8.68
N LYS A 401 -16.83 -22.73 -7.38
CA LYS A 401 -18.09 -22.36 -6.70
C LYS A 401 -18.67 -21.06 -7.25
N LYS A 402 -17.84 -20.02 -7.42
CA LYS A 402 -18.28 -18.73 -7.97
C LYS A 402 -18.94 -18.88 -9.35
N ILE A 403 -18.34 -19.68 -10.24
CA ILE A 403 -18.87 -19.95 -11.59
C ILE A 403 -20.18 -20.75 -11.51
N LYS A 404 -20.23 -21.84 -10.73
CA LYS A 404 -21.43 -22.66 -10.56
C LYS A 404 -22.62 -21.84 -10.07
N ASP A 405 -22.40 -21.01 -9.05
CA ASP A 405 -23.43 -20.16 -8.48
C ASP A 405 -23.89 -19.08 -9.48
N PHE A 406 -22.97 -18.50 -10.28
CA PHE A 406 -23.34 -17.55 -11.34
C PHE A 406 -24.25 -18.19 -12.39
N LEU A 407 -23.89 -19.37 -12.89
CA LEU A 407 -24.72 -20.12 -13.84
C LEU A 407 -26.07 -20.50 -13.21
N SER A 408 -26.10 -20.88 -11.93
CA SER A 408 -27.34 -21.20 -11.22
C SER A 408 -28.26 -20.00 -11.05
N ALA A 409 -27.73 -18.80 -10.78
CA ALA A 409 -28.54 -17.59 -10.70
C ALA A 409 -29.16 -17.24 -12.05
N LYS A 410 -28.37 -17.35 -13.13
CA LYS A 410 -28.83 -17.03 -14.48
C LYS A 410 -29.85 -18.04 -15.02
N PHE A 411 -29.55 -19.34 -14.95
CA PHE A 411 -30.31 -20.37 -15.66
C PHE A 411 -31.32 -21.11 -14.78
N ALA A 412 -31.15 -21.08 -13.45
CA ALA A 412 -32.02 -21.80 -12.52
C ALA A 412 -32.77 -20.87 -11.55
N GLY A 413 -32.67 -19.54 -11.72
CA GLY A 413 -33.39 -18.54 -10.92
C GLY A 413 -33.01 -18.50 -9.44
N ARG A 414 -31.90 -19.13 -9.03
CA ARG A 414 -31.48 -19.18 -7.62
C ARG A 414 -30.64 -17.93 -7.27
N LYS A 415 -31.24 -16.99 -6.53
CA LYS A 415 -30.54 -15.80 -6.01
C LYS A 415 -29.42 -16.17 -5.03
N TYR A 416 -28.47 -15.25 -4.82
CA TYR A 416 -27.35 -15.48 -3.90
C TYR A 416 -27.80 -15.32 -2.45
N ASP A 417 -27.21 -16.10 -1.55
CA ASP A 417 -27.50 -16.09 -0.10
C ASP A 417 -26.36 -15.51 0.76
N LYS A 418 -25.16 -15.29 0.17
CA LYS A 418 -23.96 -14.78 0.86
C LYS A 418 -22.96 -14.11 -0.09
N SER A 419 -22.15 -13.20 0.44
CA SER A 419 -21.01 -12.62 -0.30
C SER A 419 -19.90 -13.65 -0.54
N LYS A 420 -19.28 -13.61 -1.71
CA LYS A 420 -18.29 -14.60 -2.18
C LYS A 420 -16.84 -14.09 -2.13
#